data_AF-A0A2H5YNC0-F1
#
_entry.id   AF-A0A2H5YNC0-F1
#
_cell.length_a   1.000
_cell.length_b   1.000
_cell.length_c   1.000
_cell.angle_alpha   90.00
_cell.angle_beta   90.00
_cell.angle_gamma   90.00
#
_symmetry.space_group_name_H-M   'P 1'
#
loop_
_entity.id
_entity.type
_entity.pdbx_description
1 polymer ?
#
loop_
_entity_poly.entity_id
_entity_poly.type
_entity_poly.pdbx_seq_one_letter_code
_entity_poly.pdbx_strand_id
1 'polypeptide(L)'
;MAIRKAMVEKRVIKRMALIRQDPDLPPPRLEGDSEGRIGFIGYGSVFGPVVETLQRLAERGQKAKFLALRTLWPFPSKEVKEFVRSCDRVYVVEYSAGAQLLGLVQREATGPMPRKLRSILRYDGRPMTPGYILAEMK
;
A
#
# COMPACT_ATOMS: atom_id res chain seq x y z
N MET A 1 29.01 26.53 4.32
CA MET A 1 27.90 25.97 3.51
C MET A 1 28.27 24.70 2.72
N ALA A 2 29.47 24.56 2.13
CA ALA A 2 29.87 23.38 1.34
C ALA A 2 29.79 22.04 2.11
N ILE A 3 30.28 21.98 3.36
CA ILE A 3 30.24 20.76 4.19
C ILE A 3 28.81 20.30 4.45
N ARG A 4 27.87 21.23 4.70
CA ARG A 4 26.46 20.91 4.92
C ARG A 4 25.85 20.22 3.70
N LYS A 5 26.07 20.77 2.50
CA LYS A 5 25.59 20.20 1.23
C LYS A 5 26.16 18.79 1.01
N ALA A 6 27.48 18.63 1.10
CA ALA A 6 28.14 17.33 0.93
C ALA A 6 27.62 16.26 1.92
N MET A 7 27.36 16.65 3.17
CA MET A 7 26.80 15.75 4.18
C MET A 7 25.33 15.37 3.93
N VAL A 8 24.54 16.24 3.31
CA VAL A 8 23.17 15.90 2.88
C VAL A 8 23.21 14.98 1.66
N GLU A 9 24.04 15.28 0.66
CA GLU A 9 24.24 14.42 -0.51
C GLU A 9 24.68 13.00 -0.11
N LYS A 10 25.61 12.88 0.84
CA LYS A 10 26.03 11.57 1.36
C LYS A 10 24.87 10.81 2.02
N ARG A 11 24.16 11.46 2.96
CA ARG A 11 23.18 10.79 3.84
C ARG A 11 21.84 10.52 3.18
N VAL A 12 21.42 11.37 2.24
CA VAL A 12 20.12 11.26 1.58
C VAL A 12 20.29 10.70 0.18
N ILE A 13 21.01 11.38 -0.70
CA ILE A 13 21.04 11.04 -2.13
C ILE A 13 21.82 9.73 -2.36
N LYS A 14 23.09 9.69 -1.95
CA LYS A 14 23.96 8.52 -2.17
C LYS A 14 23.46 7.30 -1.39
N ARG A 15 23.06 7.48 -0.14
CA ARG A 15 22.50 6.40 0.68
C ARG A 15 21.21 5.84 0.08
N MET A 16 20.29 6.69 -0.41
CA MET A 16 19.04 6.22 -1.00
C MET A 16 19.26 5.45 -2.31
N ALA A 17 20.25 5.87 -3.12
CA ALA A 17 20.62 5.13 -4.32
C ALA A 17 21.13 3.72 -3.98
N LEU A 18 21.93 3.58 -2.92
CA LEU A 18 22.40 2.28 -2.43
C LEU A 18 21.25 1.42 -1.87
N ILE A 19 20.38 1.99 -1.02
CA ILE A 19 19.23 1.26 -0.44
C ILE A 19 18.31 0.71 -1.54
N ARG A 20 18.09 1.45 -2.63
CA ARG A 20 17.28 0.97 -3.76
C ARG A 20 17.86 -0.24 -4.49
N GLN A 21 19.17 -0.47 -4.37
CA GLN A 21 19.88 -1.58 -5.00
C GLN A 21 20.13 -2.72 -4.01
N ASP A 22 19.74 -2.56 -2.75
CA ASP A 22 19.95 -3.53 -1.69
C ASP A 22 19.01 -4.73 -1.89
N PRO A 23 19.54 -5.95 -2.13
CA PRO A 23 18.71 -7.14 -2.33
C PRO A 23 17.95 -7.55 -1.05
N ASP A 24 18.38 -7.09 0.12
CA ASP A 24 17.72 -7.37 1.40
C ASP A 24 16.54 -6.42 1.66
N LEU A 25 16.34 -5.39 0.83
CA LEU A 25 15.21 -4.48 0.95
C LEU A 25 13.89 -5.26 0.75
N PRO A 26 13.01 -5.34 1.76
CA PRO A 26 11.83 -6.20 1.67
C PRO A 26 10.87 -5.74 0.57
N PRO A 27 10.60 -6.56 -0.47
CA PRO A 27 9.65 -6.19 -1.51
C PRO A 27 8.21 -6.27 -0.96
N PRO A 28 7.22 -5.63 -1.61
CA PRO A 28 5.83 -5.87 -1.28
C PRO A 28 5.47 -7.35 -1.35
N ARG A 29 4.49 -7.77 -0.54
CA ARG A 29 3.96 -9.13 -0.54
C ARG A 29 2.59 -9.15 -1.18
N LEU A 30 2.38 -10.06 -2.13
CA LEU A 30 1.08 -10.27 -2.76
C LEU A 30 0.35 -11.42 -2.05
N GLU A 31 -0.90 -11.20 -1.67
CA GLU A 31 -1.78 -12.19 -1.05
C GLU A 31 -3.11 -12.25 -1.83
N GLY A 32 -3.80 -13.40 -1.79
CA GLY A 32 -5.10 -13.61 -2.44
C GLY A 32 -5.02 -14.15 -3.87
N ASP A 33 -6.12 -14.00 -4.61
CA ASP A 33 -6.25 -14.51 -5.98
C ASP A 33 -5.52 -13.60 -6.97
N SER A 34 -4.56 -14.13 -7.73
CA SER A 34 -3.77 -13.35 -8.70
C SER A 34 -4.64 -12.68 -9.79
N GLU A 35 -5.77 -13.29 -10.13
CA GLU A 35 -6.78 -12.78 -11.07
C GLU A 35 -7.81 -11.85 -10.41
N GLY A 36 -7.72 -11.66 -9.09
CA GLY A 36 -8.60 -10.76 -8.34
C GLY A 36 -8.57 -9.33 -8.90
N ARG A 37 -9.75 -8.79 -9.17
CA ARG A 37 -9.92 -7.41 -9.67
C ARG A 37 -10.24 -6.42 -8.56
N ILE A 38 -10.61 -6.90 -7.37
CA ILE A 38 -10.70 -6.09 -6.16
C ILE A 38 -9.32 -6.09 -5.48
N GLY A 39 -8.67 -4.94 -5.46
CA GLY A 39 -7.34 -4.77 -4.86
C GLY A 39 -7.39 -4.14 -3.48
N PHE A 40 -6.46 -4.52 -2.62
CA PHE A 40 -6.15 -3.85 -1.36
C PHE A 40 -4.67 -3.43 -1.35
N ILE A 41 -4.36 -2.28 -0.75
CA ILE A 41 -2.99 -1.84 -0.46
C ILE A 41 -2.95 -1.39 1.00
N GLY A 42 -1.88 -1.73 1.72
CA GLY A 42 -1.75 -1.44 3.14
C GLY A 42 -0.36 -1.79 3.66
N TYR A 43 -0.04 -1.33 4.87
CA TYR A 43 1.23 -1.66 5.54
C TYR A 43 1.01 -1.87 7.04
N GLY A 44 1.90 -2.62 7.68
CA GLY A 44 1.87 -2.83 9.14
C GLY A 44 0.68 -3.67 9.61
N SER A 45 0.04 -3.24 10.69
CA SER A 45 -0.96 -4.03 11.44
C SER A 45 -2.28 -4.29 10.70
N VAL A 46 -2.50 -3.70 9.53
CA VAL A 46 -3.67 -4.02 8.68
C VAL A 46 -3.53 -5.36 7.96
N PHE A 47 -2.34 -5.97 7.95
CA PHE A 47 -2.06 -7.21 7.20
C PHE A 47 -3.05 -8.33 7.52
N GLY A 48 -3.17 -8.74 8.78
CA GLY A 48 -4.06 -9.82 9.20
C GLY A 48 -5.53 -9.56 8.85
N PRO A 49 -6.10 -8.41 9.26
CA PRO A 49 -7.48 -8.05 8.92
C PRO A 49 -7.77 -8.03 7.41
N VAL A 50 -6.84 -7.55 6.59
CA VAL A 50 -7.03 -7.55 5.12
C VAL A 50 -6.97 -8.97 4.57
N VAL A 51 -6.03 -9.82 5.00
CA VAL A 51 -5.94 -11.22 4.57
C VAL A 51 -7.25 -11.98 4.89
N GLU A 52 -7.79 -11.82 6.09
CA GLU A 52 -9.08 -12.43 6.44
C GLU A 52 -10.24 -11.82 5.64
N THR A 53 -10.17 -10.54 5.28
CA THR A 53 -11.15 -9.93 4.35
C THR A 53 -11.12 -10.62 2.98
N LEU A 54 -9.94 -10.97 2.45
CA LEU A 54 -9.84 -11.71 1.19
C LEU A 54 -10.55 -13.07 1.28
N GLN A 55 -10.36 -13.79 2.39
CA GLN A 55 -11.02 -15.08 2.64
C GLN A 55 -12.54 -14.95 2.65
N ARG A 56 -13.06 -13.97 3.39
CA ARG A 56 -14.51 -13.68 3.46
C ARG A 56 -15.11 -13.23 2.12
N LEU A 57 -14.32 -12.56 1.26
CA LEU A 57 -14.74 -12.21 -0.10
C LEU A 57 -14.75 -13.45 -1.00
N ALA A 58 -13.76 -14.33 -0.89
CA ALA A 58 -13.69 -15.57 -1.64
C ALA A 58 -14.87 -16.50 -1.32
N GLU A 59 -15.28 -16.60 -0.05
CA GLU A 59 -16.49 -17.32 0.38
C GLU A 59 -17.78 -16.79 -0.29
N ARG A 60 -17.78 -15.53 -0.74
CA ARG A 60 -18.88 -14.88 -1.48
C ARG A 60 -18.70 -14.93 -2.99
N GLY A 61 -17.73 -15.70 -3.49
CA GLY A 61 -17.41 -15.80 -4.92
C GLY A 61 -16.71 -14.56 -5.50
N GLN A 62 -16.19 -13.65 -4.66
CA GLN A 62 -15.50 -12.45 -5.10
C GLN A 62 -13.98 -12.62 -5.04
N LYS A 63 -13.33 -12.54 -6.20
CA LYS A 63 -11.87 -12.62 -6.30
C LYS A 63 -11.22 -11.29 -5.92
N ALA A 64 -10.40 -11.31 -4.87
CA ALA A 64 -9.67 -10.15 -4.38
C ALA A 64 -8.20 -10.47 -4.09
N LYS A 65 -7.35 -9.45 -4.11
CA LYS A 65 -5.93 -9.54 -3.80
C LYS A 65 -5.41 -8.34 -3.04
N PHE A 66 -4.31 -8.54 -2.34
CA PHE A 66 -3.72 -7.56 -1.44
C PHE A 66 -2.23 -7.39 -1.71
N LEU A 67 -1.81 -6.15 -1.96
CA LEU A 67 -0.41 -5.77 -1.98
C LEU A 67 -0.01 -5.18 -0.62
N ALA A 68 0.57 -6.01 0.24
CA ALA A 68 1.11 -5.59 1.52
C ALA A 68 2.48 -4.94 1.34
N LEU A 69 2.57 -3.63 1.60
CA LEU A 69 3.84 -2.92 1.56
C LEU A 69 4.64 -3.27 2.82
N ARG A 70 5.88 -3.71 2.61
CA ARG A 70 6.87 -3.95 3.68
C ARG A 70 7.92 -2.84 3.77
N THR A 71 8.07 -2.07 2.70
CA THR A 71 8.93 -0.90 2.59
C THR A 71 8.10 0.28 2.10
N LEU A 72 8.06 1.38 2.86
CA LEU A 72 7.41 2.63 2.44
C LEU A 72 8.38 3.59 1.74
N TRP A 73 9.67 3.54 2.10
CA TRP A 73 10.70 4.33 1.44
C TRP A 73 12.03 3.57 1.37
N PRO A 74 12.68 3.45 0.20
CA PRO A 74 12.24 3.94 -1.12
C PRO A 74 10.93 3.28 -1.58
N PHE A 75 10.01 4.07 -2.14
CA PHE A 75 8.67 3.58 -2.45
C PHE A 75 8.70 2.60 -3.65
N PRO A 76 8.02 1.44 -3.58
CA PRO A 76 7.97 0.43 -4.64
C PRO A 76 6.98 0.84 -5.75
N SER A 77 7.32 1.91 -6.47
CA SER A 77 6.44 2.58 -7.43
C SER A 77 6.04 1.68 -8.60
N LYS A 78 6.96 0.83 -9.08
CA LYS A 78 6.72 -0.09 -10.19
C LYS A 78 5.66 -1.13 -9.82
N GLU A 79 5.87 -1.82 -8.71
CA GLU A 79 5.00 -2.88 -8.19
C GLU A 79 3.61 -2.33 -7.85
N VAL A 80 3.55 -1.17 -7.19
CA VAL A 80 2.27 -0.52 -6.87
C VAL A 80 1.52 -0.11 -8.14
N LYS A 81 2.22 0.44 -9.14
CA LYS A 81 1.61 0.85 -10.41
C LYS A 81 1.07 -0.32 -11.20
N GLU A 82 1.83 -1.43 -11.28
CA GLU A 82 1.41 -2.66 -11.94
C GLU A 82 0.21 -3.30 -11.22
N PHE A 83 0.26 -3.38 -9.88
CA PHE A 83 -0.85 -3.87 -9.08
C PHE A 83 -2.13 -3.06 -9.30
N VAL A 84 -2.06 -1.73 -9.19
CA VAL A 84 -3.22 -0.85 -9.39
C VAL A 84 -3.76 -0.97 -10.81
N ARG A 85 -2.91 -1.12 -11.84
CA ARG A 85 -3.37 -1.35 -13.22
C ARG A 85 -4.17 -2.63 -13.36
N SER A 86 -3.75 -3.70 -12.68
CA SER A 86 -4.39 -5.03 -12.77
C SER A 86 -5.74 -5.16 -12.05
N CYS A 87 -6.16 -4.16 -11.29
CA CYS A 87 -7.43 -4.16 -10.53
C CYS A 87 -8.49 -3.29 -11.22
N ASP A 88 -9.77 -3.47 -10.93
CA ASP A 88 -10.86 -2.55 -11.32
C ASP A 88 -11.06 -1.47 -10.25
N ARG A 89 -10.88 -1.85 -8.97
CA ARG A 89 -10.99 -1.00 -7.78
C ARG A 89 -9.91 -1.38 -6.79
N VAL A 90 -9.29 -0.40 -6.14
CA VAL A 90 -8.29 -0.61 -5.10
C VAL A 90 -8.64 0.19 -3.85
N TYR A 91 -8.68 -0.51 -2.72
CA TYR A 91 -8.85 0.07 -1.40
C TYR A 91 -7.50 0.20 -0.69
N VAL A 92 -7.14 1.42 -0.33
CA VAL A 92 -5.95 1.74 0.44
C VAL A 92 -6.34 1.76 1.91
N VAL A 93 -5.89 0.77 2.67
CA VAL A 93 -6.28 0.50 4.06
C VAL A 93 -5.18 0.99 4.98
N GLU A 94 -5.50 1.94 5.87
CA GLU A 94 -4.52 2.53 6.79
C GLU A 94 -5.14 3.06 8.08
N TYR A 95 -4.30 3.19 9.12
CA TYR A 95 -4.65 3.89 10.34
C TYR A 95 -4.25 5.36 10.25
N SER A 96 -5.06 6.16 9.56
CA SER A 96 -4.82 7.59 9.40
C SER A 96 -6.13 8.32 9.16
N ALA A 97 -6.27 9.53 9.69
CA ALA A 97 -7.38 10.42 9.33
C ALA A 97 -7.15 11.12 7.98
N GLY A 98 -5.89 11.27 7.56
CA GLY A 98 -5.50 12.10 6.41
C GLY A 98 -5.21 11.34 5.12
N ALA A 99 -5.52 10.04 5.05
CA ALA A 99 -5.25 9.19 3.88
C ALA A 99 -3.79 9.27 3.38
N GLN A 100 -2.82 9.21 4.30
CA GLN A 100 -1.40 9.45 4.00
C GLN A 100 -0.85 8.41 3.01
N LEU A 101 -1.22 7.14 3.17
CA LEU A 101 -0.80 6.07 2.26
C LEU A 101 -1.42 6.24 0.88
N LEU A 102 -2.69 6.64 0.79
CA LEU A 102 -3.30 6.93 -0.51
C LEU A 102 -2.56 8.08 -1.19
N GLY A 103 -2.27 9.16 -0.45
CA GLY A 103 -1.48 10.29 -0.97
C GLY A 103 -0.10 9.86 -1.46
N LEU A 104 0.56 8.96 -0.72
CA LEU A 104 1.86 8.40 -1.12
C LEU A 104 1.77 7.57 -2.40
N VAL A 105 0.78 6.66 -2.51
CA VAL A 105 0.51 5.86 -3.72
C VAL A 105 0.28 6.76 -4.93
N GLN A 106 -0.53 7.80 -4.77
CA GLN A 106 -0.82 8.76 -5.83
C GLN A 106 0.43 9.53 -6.25
N ARG A 107 1.20 10.04 -5.29
CA ARG A 107 2.39 10.84 -5.57
C ARG A 107 3.49 10.03 -6.27
N GLU A 108 3.71 8.80 -5.85
CA GLU A 108 4.88 8.02 -6.27
C GLU A 108 4.62 7.05 -7.42
N ALA A 109 3.38 6.59 -7.64
CA ALA A 109 3.10 5.50 -8.58
C ALA A 109 2.03 5.80 -9.64
N THR A 110 0.90 6.39 -9.24
CA THR A 110 -0.31 6.37 -10.07
C THR A 110 -0.79 7.73 -10.56
N GLY A 111 -0.48 8.82 -9.85
CA GLY A 111 -1.28 10.04 -9.91
C GLY A 111 -2.68 9.87 -9.29
N PRO A 112 -3.51 10.92 -9.28
CA PRO A 112 -4.87 10.87 -8.75
C PRO A 112 -5.77 9.98 -9.62
N MET A 113 -6.48 9.04 -9.00
CA MET A 113 -7.42 8.14 -9.68
C MET A 113 -8.74 8.02 -8.89
N PRO A 114 -9.57 9.07 -8.83
CA PRO A 114 -10.75 9.15 -7.96
C PRO A 114 -11.91 8.23 -8.35
N ARG A 115 -11.81 7.43 -9.42
CA ARG A 115 -12.76 6.34 -9.73
C ARG A 115 -12.25 4.96 -9.33
N LYS A 116 -10.94 4.82 -9.11
CA LYS A 116 -10.24 3.54 -8.95
C LYS A 116 -9.62 3.36 -7.57
N LEU A 117 -9.08 4.41 -6.98
CA LEU A 117 -8.48 4.38 -5.65
C LEU A 117 -9.49 4.91 -4.62
N ARG A 118 -9.66 4.18 -3.52
CA ARG A 118 -10.50 4.54 -2.37
C ARG A 118 -9.69 4.33 -1.10
N SER A 119 -9.93 5.12 -0.07
CA SER A 119 -9.35 4.86 1.25
C SER A 119 -10.34 4.14 2.13
N ILE A 120 -9.84 3.20 2.94
CA ILE A 120 -10.51 2.67 4.12
C ILE A 120 -9.65 3.12 5.30
N LEU A 121 -10.16 4.12 6.01
CA LEU A 121 -9.44 4.80 7.08
C LEU A 121 -9.99 4.38 8.43
N ARG A 122 -9.11 4.23 9.41
CA ARG A 122 -9.53 4.10 10.80
C ARG A 122 -8.62 4.90 11.73
N TYR A 123 -9.20 5.65 12.64
CA TYR A 123 -8.45 6.57 13.52
C TYR A 123 -9.14 6.77 14.88
N ASP A 124 -10.02 5.84 15.25
CA ASP A 124 -10.78 5.83 16.51
C ASP A 124 -10.04 5.09 17.65
N GLY A 125 -8.77 4.72 17.44
CA GLY A 125 -7.96 3.95 18.40
C GLY A 125 -8.31 2.46 18.51
N ARG A 126 -9.32 1.99 17.78
CA ARG A 126 -9.73 0.58 17.79
C ARG A 126 -9.02 -0.21 16.68
N PRO A 127 -8.79 -1.52 16.85
CA PRO A 127 -8.20 -2.35 15.81
C PRO A 127 -9.09 -2.43 14.57
N MET A 128 -8.51 -2.23 13.39
CA MET A 128 -9.03 -2.60 12.08
C MET A 128 -9.46 -4.06 12.10
N THR A 129 -10.71 -4.32 11.72
CA THR A 129 -11.26 -5.68 11.64
C THR A 129 -11.73 -5.95 10.22
N PRO A 130 -11.82 -7.23 9.81
CA PRO A 130 -12.36 -7.59 8.50
C PRO A 130 -13.79 -7.09 8.30
N GLY A 131 -14.61 -7.13 9.35
CA GLY A 131 -15.98 -6.61 9.33
C GLY A 131 -16.02 -5.10 9.07
N TYR A 132 -15.09 -4.34 9.66
CA TYR A 132 -14.97 -2.90 9.39
C TYR A 132 -14.55 -2.63 7.93
N ILE A 133 -13.55 -3.37 7.44
CA ILE A 133 -13.08 -3.24 6.04
C ILE A 133 -14.23 -3.51 5.08
N LEU A 134 -14.95 -4.63 5.25
CA LEU A 134 -16.10 -4.99 4.41
C LEU A 134 -17.22 -3.94 4.44
N ALA A 135 -17.50 -3.35 5.60
CA ALA A 135 -18.53 -2.32 5.74
C ALA A 135 -18.16 -1.00 5.04
N GLU A 136 -16.87 -0.68 4.97
CA GLU A 136 -16.37 0.56 4.35
C GLU A 136 -16.02 0.42 2.86
N MET A 137 -16.15 -0.77 2.27
CA MET A 137 -16.01 -0.98 0.83
C MET A 137 -17.15 -0.29 0.06
N LYS A 138 -16.90 0.93 -0.44
CA LYS A 138 -17.81 1.77 -1.24
C LYS A 138 -17.27 2.05 -2.66
#